data_AF-A0AB39F5H9-F1
#
_entry.id   AF-A0AB39F5H9-F1
#
_cell.length_a   1.000
_cell.length_b   1.000
_cell.length_c   1.000
_cell.angle_alpha   90.00
_cell.angle_beta   90.00
_cell.angle_gamma   90.00
#
_symmetry.space_group_name_H-M   'P 1'
#
loop_
_entity.id
_entity.type
_entity.pdbx_description
1 polymer ?
#
loop_
_entity_poly.entity_id
_entity_poly.type
_entity_poly.pdbx_seq_one_letter_code
_entity_poly.pdbx_strand_id
1 'polypeptide(L)'
;MNILRLLLPLILVALAGCAANQATEQRQAYVAEDTSRTVDLTHPPRDMWDRIRRGFAIPNLRNERVDYWTDYYASHPQSVLLMSQRAGKYLYYIVDELNRRGMPTELALLPFVESAYNPNALSRSKASGLWQFIPSTGLHYKLEQNWWRDQRRDPVASTQAALDYLSYLYDFQGDWYLALASYNWGEGAVKRAIGRAADAGQPTGYTALEMPEETRNYVPKLQAIKNIIARPEKFGITLPNVSNTPYFTTVRKSRDMDIAVAAALAEMPLEDFQALNPSYNRPVILASHQATLHLPLDKVGVFNENLKAYTGRLTSWQVVHPKKGQSLAAIAKAHGITLEQLRQANKLSAKQTRATVATLLIPARESQAGGLMLASYSAPTADSTPQAAATGRSSTSIRIVNRPHAADLRPKPVIRTHTIRRGDTLYSLARRYNTSVDALRKLNNLKGSSLSAGQRLRVPGADVQG
;
A
#
# COMPACT_ATOMS: atom_id res chain seq x y z
N MET A 1 69.16 56.97 -22.00
CA MET A 1 68.99 57.21 -23.45
C MET A 1 68.16 56.05 -23.99
N ASN A 2 66.91 56.14 -24.45
CA ASN A 2 65.99 57.23 -24.85
C ASN A 2 64.54 56.75 -24.50
N ILE A 3 63.71 57.51 -23.76
CA ILE A 3 62.70 58.51 -24.21
C ILE A 3 61.55 57.86 -25.03
N LEU A 4 60.39 57.54 -24.43
CA LEU A 4 59.16 58.38 -24.19
C LEU A 4 58.27 58.58 -25.45
N ARG A 5 56.95 58.29 -25.32
CA ARG A 5 55.74 59.10 -25.73
C ARG A 5 54.52 58.22 -26.14
N LEU A 6 53.45 58.19 -25.32
CA LEU A 6 52.14 58.94 -25.41
C LEU A 6 51.10 58.23 -26.30
N LEU A 7 49.98 57.63 -25.84
CA LEU A 7 48.73 58.13 -25.20
C LEU A 7 47.78 59.01 -26.09
N LEU A 8 46.68 58.39 -26.56
CA LEU A 8 45.25 58.82 -26.73
C LEU A 8 44.87 60.03 -27.65
N PRO A 9 43.58 60.27 -28.05
CA PRO A 9 42.34 59.43 -28.16
C PRO A 9 41.33 59.76 -29.34
N LEU A 10 40.21 58.99 -29.37
CA LEU A 10 38.80 59.28 -29.81
C LEU A 10 38.52 59.71 -31.28
N ILE A 11 37.52 59.16 -31.97
CA ILE A 11 36.09 59.54 -31.85
C ILE A 11 35.13 58.41 -32.28
N LEU A 12 34.10 58.21 -31.47
CA LEU A 12 32.83 57.49 -31.66
C LEU A 12 31.90 58.20 -32.68
N VAL A 13 31.18 57.45 -33.52
CA VAL A 13 29.75 57.73 -33.80
C VAL A 13 28.99 56.40 -33.91
N ALA A 14 27.98 56.28 -33.04
CA ALA A 14 26.97 55.25 -32.97
C ALA A 14 25.77 55.55 -33.89
N LEU A 15 25.02 54.51 -34.26
CA LEU A 15 23.55 54.48 -34.52
C LEU A 15 23.21 52.99 -34.74
N ALA A 16 22.72 52.26 -33.73
CA ALA A 16 21.33 52.17 -33.27
C ALA A 16 20.36 51.50 -34.27
N GLY A 17 19.79 50.37 -33.86
CA GLY A 17 18.77 49.59 -34.58
C GLY A 17 18.77 48.13 -34.11
N CYS A 18 18.41 47.86 -32.86
CA CYS A 18 17.07 47.44 -32.41
C CYS A 18 16.79 45.93 -32.55
N ALA A 19 16.63 45.33 -31.37
CA ALA A 19 15.70 44.24 -31.07
C ALA A 19 15.91 42.87 -31.74
N ALA A 20 16.71 42.03 -31.08
CA ALA A 20 16.31 40.65 -30.81
C ALA A 20 17.03 40.17 -29.55
N ASN A 21 16.49 40.53 -28.38
CA ASN A 21 16.78 39.81 -27.15
C ASN A 21 16.13 38.43 -27.30
N GLN A 22 16.83 37.49 -27.92
CA GLN A 22 16.56 36.08 -27.70
C GLN A 22 17.07 35.76 -26.30
N ALA A 23 16.20 36.03 -25.32
CA ALA A 23 16.20 35.31 -24.07
C ALA A 23 16.14 33.83 -24.43
N THR A 24 17.33 33.23 -24.52
CA THR A 24 17.43 31.78 -24.61
C THR A 24 17.09 31.34 -23.20
N GLU A 25 15.82 31.03 -22.97
CA GLU A 25 15.37 30.23 -21.84
C GLU A 25 16.16 28.92 -21.92
N GLN A 26 17.33 28.94 -21.29
CA GLN A 26 17.98 27.74 -20.82
C GLN A 26 16.93 27.06 -19.95
N ARG A 27 16.29 26.01 -20.47
CA ARG A 27 15.70 24.96 -19.65
C ARG A 27 16.83 24.46 -18.76
N GLN A 28 17.00 25.10 -17.61
CA GLN A 28 17.80 24.59 -16.52
C GLN A 28 17.18 23.22 -16.23
N ALA A 29 17.88 22.17 -16.62
CA ALA A 29 17.57 20.82 -16.18
C ALA A 29 17.39 20.92 -14.66
N TYR A 30 16.23 20.51 -14.16
CA TYR A 30 15.93 20.57 -12.74
C TYR A 30 16.87 19.61 -12.00
N VAL A 31 18.02 20.13 -11.56
CA VAL A 31 18.97 19.35 -10.78
C VAL A 31 18.40 19.23 -9.37
N ALA A 32 17.98 18.01 -9.01
CA ALA A 32 17.90 17.60 -7.62
C ALA A 32 19.27 17.87 -6.99
N GLU A 33 19.33 18.71 -5.95
CA GLU A 33 20.55 18.87 -5.16
C GLU A 33 21.02 17.47 -4.77
N ASP A 34 22.31 17.22 -4.95
CA ASP A 34 22.92 15.98 -4.51
C ASP A 34 22.92 15.95 -2.98
N THR A 35 21.84 15.42 -2.39
CA THR A 35 21.71 15.26 -0.95
C THR A 35 22.54 14.09 -0.40
N SER A 36 23.38 13.45 -1.23
CA SER A 36 24.35 12.46 -0.73
C SER A 36 25.42 13.07 0.17
N ARG A 37 25.48 14.41 0.27
CA ARG A 37 26.43 15.10 1.14
C ARG A 37 25.80 15.48 2.47
N THR A 38 26.37 14.88 3.50
CA THR A 38 26.26 15.14 4.94
C THR A 38 24.89 14.86 5.55
N VAL A 39 24.75 13.67 6.15
CA VAL A 39 23.81 13.47 7.26
C VAL A 39 24.17 14.53 8.31
N ASP A 40 23.33 15.56 8.46
CA ASP A 40 23.47 16.48 9.57
C ASP A 40 23.17 15.73 10.87
N LEU A 41 24.23 15.35 11.58
CA LEU A 41 24.18 14.67 12.87
C LEU A 41 23.98 15.63 14.05
N THR A 42 23.98 16.94 13.80
CA THR A 42 23.91 17.95 14.88
C THR A 42 22.50 18.12 15.43
N HIS A 43 21.47 17.71 14.67
CA HIS A 43 20.07 17.74 15.10
C HIS A 43 19.34 16.45 14.72
N PRO A 44 18.50 15.87 15.60
CA PRO A 44 17.69 14.72 15.25
C PRO A 44 16.72 15.06 14.10
N PRO A 45 16.39 14.09 13.23
CA PRO A 45 15.41 14.31 12.17
C PRO A 45 14.06 14.73 12.73
N ARG A 46 13.43 15.74 12.14
CA ARG A 46 12.16 16.31 12.60
C ARG A 46 11.00 15.32 12.51
N ASP A 47 10.97 14.56 11.43
CA ASP A 47 9.96 13.54 11.13
C ASP A 47 10.59 12.40 10.31
N MET A 48 9.80 11.40 9.95
CA MET A 48 10.30 10.29 9.13
C MET A 48 10.73 10.71 7.73
N TRP A 49 10.10 11.71 7.12
CA TRP A 49 10.46 12.17 5.77
C TRP A 49 11.82 12.88 5.77
N ASP A 50 12.11 13.68 6.79
CA ASP A 50 13.43 14.25 7.04
C ASP A 50 14.48 13.14 7.26
N ARG A 51 14.19 12.13 8.10
CA ARG A 51 15.09 10.99 8.32
C ARG A 51 15.39 10.23 7.03
N ILE A 52 14.38 9.98 6.21
CA ILE A 52 14.52 9.32 4.92
C ILE A 52 15.38 10.17 3.98
N ARG A 53 15.10 11.47 3.83
CA ARG A 53 15.87 12.36 2.94
C ARG A 53 17.36 12.42 3.29
N ARG A 54 17.69 12.47 4.59
CA ARG A 54 19.09 12.51 5.06
C ARG A 54 19.87 11.22 4.75
N GLY A 55 19.20 10.08 4.63
CA GLY A 55 19.83 8.79 4.34
C GLY A 55 19.89 8.42 2.86
N PHE A 56 19.52 9.34 1.95
CA PHE A 56 19.60 9.10 0.51
C PHE A 56 21.04 8.89 0.07
N ALA A 57 21.32 7.74 -0.54
CA ALA A 57 22.69 7.38 -0.94
C ALA A 57 22.80 6.70 -2.32
N ILE A 58 21.69 6.33 -2.97
CA ILE A 58 21.71 5.81 -4.34
C ILE A 58 21.93 6.98 -5.31
N PRO A 59 22.90 6.90 -6.25
CA PRO A 59 23.11 7.93 -7.26
C PRO A 59 21.82 8.28 -7.99
N ASN A 60 21.62 9.56 -8.32
CA ASN A 60 20.41 9.99 -9.00
C ASN A 60 20.42 9.55 -10.48
N LEU A 61 19.40 8.79 -10.88
CA LEU A 61 19.20 8.43 -12.28
C LEU A 61 18.57 9.61 -13.02
N ARG A 62 19.13 9.97 -14.19
CA ARG A 62 18.63 11.08 -15.02
C ARG A 62 18.35 10.58 -16.43
N ASN A 63 17.07 10.56 -16.81
CA ASN A 63 16.62 10.30 -18.18
C ASN A 63 15.14 10.70 -18.34
N GLU A 64 14.66 10.72 -19.58
CA GLU A 64 13.28 11.09 -19.92
C GLU A 64 12.22 10.20 -19.23
N ARG A 65 12.57 8.95 -18.89
CA ARG A 65 11.67 8.03 -18.20
C ARG A 65 11.46 8.44 -16.74
N VAL A 66 12.48 8.96 -16.08
CA VAL A 66 12.38 9.54 -14.73
C VAL A 66 11.49 10.78 -14.77
N ASP A 67 11.65 11.64 -15.77
CA ASP A 67 10.84 12.86 -15.93
C ASP A 67 9.37 12.48 -16.14
N TYR A 68 9.10 11.55 -17.06
CA TYR A 68 7.76 11.02 -17.31
C TYR A 68 7.07 10.49 -16.04
N TRP A 69 7.77 9.66 -15.24
CA TRP A 69 7.18 9.12 -14.02
C TRP A 69 7.05 10.18 -12.91
N THR A 70 7.94 11.16 -12.86
CA THR A 70 7.83 12.28 -11.92
C THR A 70 6.57 13.08 -12.22
N ASP A 71 6.33 13.43 -13.48
CA ASP A 71 5.11 14.13 -13.92
C ASP A 71 3.86 13.27 -13.72
N TYR A 72 3.95 11.97 -13.97
CA TYR A 72 2.88 11.03 -13.69
C TYR A 72 2.48 11.04 -12.21
N TYR A 73 3.42 10.93 -11.28
CA TYR A 73 3.08 10.93 -9.85
C TYR A 73 2.66 12.32 -9.35
N ALA A 74 3.28 13.39 -9.85
CA ALA A 74 2.93 14.77 -9.52
C ALA A 74 1.51 15.12 -9.96
N SER A 75 1.06 14.64 -11.13
CA SER A 75 -0.32 14.80 -11.59
C SER A 75 -1.35 13.94 -10.84
N HIS A 76 -0.92 13.06 -9.93
CA HIS A 76 -1.77 12.20 -9.11
C HIS A 76 -1.53 12.41 -7.60
N PRO A 77 -1.63 13.64 -7.07
CA PRO A 77 -1.24 13.97 -5.70
C PRO A 77 -2.05 13.21 -4.64
N GLN A 78 -3.33 12.93 -4.93
CA GLN A 78 -4.19 12.12 -4.04
C GLN A 78 -3.67 10.68 -3.90
N SER A 79 -3.10 10.11 -4.96
CA SER A 79 -2.49 8.78 -4.91
C SER A 79 -1.23 8.81 -4.04
N VAL A 80 -0.38 9.83 -4.20
CA VAL A 80 0.83 9.99 -3.41
C VAL A 80 0.51 10.20 -1.93
N LEU A 81 -0.50 11.01 -1.62
CA LEU A 81 -0.99 11.22 -0.25
C LEU A 81 -1.48 9.90 0.37
N LEU A 82 -2.33 9.14 -0.33
CA LEU A 82 -2.84 7.87 0.17
C LEU A 82 -1.72 6.84 0.41
N MET A 83 -0.76 6.73 -0.51
CA MET A 83 0.41 5.87 -0.33
C MET A 83 1.23 6.30 0.88
N SER A 84 1.44 7.60 1.06
CA SER A 84 2.19 8.18 2.19
C SER A 84 1.50 7.95 3.53
N GLN A 85 0.17 8.07 3.59
CA GLN A 85 -0.62 7.76 4.79
C GLN A 85 -0.52 6.28 5.18
N ARG A 86 -0.58 5.38 4.20
CA ARG A 86 -0.36 3.95 4.44
C ARG A 86 1.07 3.66 4.90
N ALA A 87 2.04 4.33 4.27
CA ALA A 87 3.46 4.19 4.60
C ALA A 87 3.76 4.57 6.04
N GLY A 88 3.10 5.60 6.58
CA GLY A 88 3.32 6.10 7.94
C GLY A 88 3.27 5.03 9.05
N LYS A 89 2.47 3.98 8.87
CA LYS A 89 2.39 2.84 9.81
C LYS A 89 3.67 1.99 9.88
N TYR A 90 4.46 1.95 8.81
CA TYR A 90 5.58 1.01 8.64
C TYR A 90 6.94 1.68 8.44
N LEU A 91 6.97 2.95 8.04
CA LEU A 91 8.19 3.67 7.66
C LEU A 91 9.24 3.64 8.76
N TYR A 92 8.86 3.87 10.02
CA TYR A 92 9.82 3.85 11.12
C TYR A 92 10.55 2.50 11.18
N TYR A 93 9.81 1.38 11.19
CA TYR A 93 10.41 0.05 11.26
C TYR A 93 11.32 -0.21 10.06
N ILE A 94 10.84 0.05 8.83
CA ILE A 94 11.61 -0.19 7.61
C ILE A 94 12.91 0.63 7.60
N VAL A 95 12.83 1.92 7.93
CA VAL A 95 13.99 2.82 7.94
C VAL A 95 14.95 2.49 9.07
N ASP A 96 14.45 2.02 10.22
CA ASP A 96 15.32 1.57 11.30
C ASP A 96 16.12 0.32 10.90
N GLU A 97 15.48 -0.65 10.24
CA GLU A 97 16.18 -1.83 9.71
C GLU A 97 17.19 -1.48 8.61
N LEU A 98 16.86 -0.55 7.71
CA LEU A 98 17.80 -0.05 6.70
C LEU A 98 19.03 0.59 7.35
N ASN A 99 18.84 1.46 8.35
CA ASN A 99 19.94 2.10 9.06
C ASN A 99 20.82 1.10 9.81
N ARG A 100 20.22 0.09 10.48
CA ARG A 100 20.98 -0.96 11.17
C ARG A 100 21.85 -1.78 10.20
N ARG A 101 21.44 -1.89 8.94
CA ARG A 101 22.16 -2.59 7.87
C ARG A 101 23.10 -1.68 7.08
N GLY A 102 23.14 -0.38 7.38
CA GLY A 102 23.90 0.60 6.58
C GLY A 102 23.40 0.76 5.15
N MET A 103 22.12 0.46 4.89
CA MET A 103 21.53 0.51 3.56
C MET A 103 20.92 1.89 3.25
N PRO A 104 20.88 2.32 1.98
CA PRO A 104 20.26 3.59 1.58
C PRO A 104 18.77 3.66 1.97
N THR A 105 18.35 4.77 2.57
CA THR A 105 16.97 4.90 3.08
C THR A 105 15.93 5.05 1.98
N GLU A 106 16.31 5.45 0.75
CA GLU A 106 15.35 5.47 -0.37
C GLU A 106 14.82 4.09 -0.75
N LEU A 107 15.45 2.99 -0.31
CA LEU A 107 14.88 1.65 -0.46
C LEU A 107 13.58 1.49 0.32
N ALA A 108 13.34 2.30 1.36
CA ALA A 108 12.03 2.39 2.01
C ALA A 108 10.96 2.89 1.04
N LEU A 109 11.29 3.51 -0.09
CA LEU A 109 10.32 3.99 -1.06
C LEU A 109 9.87 2.88 -2.04
N LEU A 110 10.51 1.70 -2.04
CA LEU A 110 10.13 0.60 -2.93
C LEU A 110 8.67 0.15 -2.79
N PRO A 111 8.08 0.04 -1.58
CA PRO A 111 6.67 -0.32 -1.45
C PRO A 111 5.68 0.68 -2.07
N PHE A 112 6.07 1.93 -2.37
CA PHE A 112 5.25 2.85 -3.18
C PHE A 112 5.05 2.30 -4.60
N VAL A 113 6.12 1.79 -5.20
CA VAL A 113 6.13 1.27 -6.57
C VAL A 113 5.53 -0.14 -6.63
N GLU A 114 5.79 -0.96 -5.61
CA GLU A 114 5.37 -2.36 -5.56
C GLU A 114 3.89 -2.53 -5.22
N SER A 115 3.45 -1.93 -4.12
CA SER A 115 2.16 -2.24 -3.50
C SER A 115 1.32 -1.02 -3.17
N ALA A 116 1.80 0.19 -3.47
CA ALA A 116 1.22 1.43 -2.95
C ALA A 116 1.09 1.40 -1.41
N TYR A 117 2.08 0.79 -0.74
CA TYR A 117 2.12 0.51 0.70
C TYR A 117 0.91 -0.28 1.25
N ASN A 118 0.25 -1.07 0.40
CA ASN A 118 -0.86 -1.92 0.80
C ASN A 118 -0.34 -3.34 1.15
N PRO A 119 -0.35 -3.75 2.43
CA PRO A 119 0.14 -5.06 2.83
C PRO A 119 -0.75 -6.22 2.35
N ASN A 120 -1.98 -5.94 1.90
CA ASN A 120 -2.88 -6.94 1.32
C ASN A 120 -2.80 -6.99 -0.21
N ALA A 121 -1.88 -6.26 -0.84
CA ALA A 121 -1.70 -6.27 -2.28
C ALA A 121 -1.40 -7.69 -2.79
N LEU A 122 -2.01 -8.04 -3.93
CA LEU A 122 -1.80 -9.30 -4.65
C LEU A 122 -1.70 -9.02 -6.16
N SER A 123 -0.56 -9.34 -6.76
CA SER A 123 -0.35 -9.16 -8.20
C SER A 123 -0.92 -10.31 -9.02
N ARG A 124 -0.94 -10.13 -10.35
CA ARG A 124 -1.29 -11.18 -11.32
C ARG A 124 -0.38 -12.41 -11.19
N SER A 125 0.90 -12.18 -10.95
CA SER A 125 1.93 -13.20 -10.72
C SER A 125 1.95 -13.73 -9.29
N LYS A 126 0.89 -13.47 -8.51
CA LYS A 126 0.74 -13.89 -7.10
C LYS A 126 1.79 -13.32 -6.16
N ALA A 127 2.46 -12.23 -6.55
CA ALA A 127 3.27 -11.44 -5.65
C ALA A 127 2.40 -10.84 -4.56
N SER A 128 2.84 -10.85 -3.29
CA SER A 128 1.99 -10.42 -2.18
C SER A 128 2.74 -9.60 -1.14
N GLY A 129 2.01 -8.72 -0.44
CA GLY A 129 2.53 -7.91 0.65
C GLY A 129 3.11 -6.57 0.21
N LEU A 130 3.69 -5.86 1.19
CA LEU A 130 4.31 -4.55 0.98
C LEU A 130 5.39 -4.60 -0.10
N TRP A 131 6.21 -5.65 -0.04
CA TRP A 131 7.39 -5.89 -0.86
C TRP A 131 7.11 -6.73 -2.12
N GLN A 132 5.86 -7.12 -2.35
CA GLN A 132 5.45 -7.94 -3.51
C GLN A 132 6.34 -9.18 -3.74
N PHE A 133 6.51 -10.00 -2.70
CA PHE A 133 7.20 -11.27 -2.86
C PHE A 133 6.36 -12.25 -3.69
N ILE A 134 6.92 -12.77 -4.79
CA ILE A 134 6.36 -13.97 -5.45
C ILE A 134 6.50 -15.19 -4.53
N PRO A 135 5.64 -16.23 -4.67
CA PRO A 135 5.61 -17.34 -3.72
C PRO A 135 6.96 -18.06 -3.55
N SER A 136 7.65 -18.37 -4.65
CA SER A 136 8.93 -19.08 -4.65
C SER A 136 10.03 -18.30 -3.92
N THR A 137 10.18 -17.02 -4.24
CA THR A 137 11.16 -16.15 -3.57
C THR A 137 10.83 -15.99 -2.10
N GLY A 138 9.55 -15.82 -1.74
CA GLY A 138 9.13 -15.77 -0.35
C GLY A 138 9.54 -17.02 0.44
N LEU A 139 9.35 -18.21 -0.12
CA LEU A 139 9.79 -19.46 0.51
C LEU A 139 11.31 -19.54 0.64
N HIS A 140 12.06 -19.08 -0.37
CA HIS A 140 13.52 -19.04 -0.32
C HIS A 140 14.02 -18.17 0.84
N TYR A 141 13.37 -17.02 1.07
CA TYR A 141 13.63 -16.14 2.22
C TYR A 141 12.82 -16.50 3.47
N LYS A 142 12.47 -17.79 3.63
CA LYS A 142 11.85 -18.37 4.83
C LYS A 142 10.52 -17.72 5.26
N LEU A 143 9.81 -17.08 4.34
CA LEU A 143 8.46 -16.56 4.57
C LEU A 143 7.45 -17.70 4.44
N GLU A 144 6.93 -18.13 5.58
CA GLU A 144 5.92 -19.18 5.67
C GLU A 144 4.64 -18.81 4.90
N GLN A 145 4.15 -19.76 4.09
CA GLN A 145 2.96 -19.61 3.27
C GLN A 145 2.08 -20.85 3.42
N ASN A 146 1.02 -20.74 4.21
CA ASN A 146 0.10 -21.83 4.45
C ASN A 146 -1.36 -21.34 4.58
N TRP A 147 -2.25 -22.27 4.85
CA TRP A 147 -3.69 -22.00 4.96
C TRP A 147 -4.05 -20.97 6.05
N TRP A 148 -3.23 -20.85 7.09
CA TRP A 148 -3.42 -19.98 8.24
C TRP A 148 -2.71 -18.63 8.12
N ARG A 149 -1.50 -18.62 7.56
CA ARG A 149 -0.66 -17.43 7.44
C ARG A 149 0.04 -17.33 6.09
N ASP A 150 0.19 -16.10 5.63
CA ASP A 150 1.09 -15.74 4.54
C ASP A 150 2.02 -14.63 5.02
N GLN A 151 3.24 -15.01 5.42
CA GLN A 151 4.22 -14.10 6.00
C GLN A 151 4.79 -13.09 4.99
N ARG A 152 4.54 -13.25 3.69
CA ARG A 152 4.87 -12.21 2.69
C ARG A 152 4.12 -10.92 2.93
N ARG A 153 2.96 -10.99 3.58
CA ARG A 153 2.18 -9.81 3.97
C ARG A 153 2.60 -9.25 5.32
N ASP A 154 3.26 -10.03 6.17
CA ASP A 154 3.68 -9.59 7.50
C ASP A 154 4.70 -8.45 7.40
N PRO A 155 4.44 -7.26 7.94
CA PRO A 155 5.32 -6.11 7.75
C PRO A 155 6.70 -6.28 8.38
N VAL A 156 6.83 -7.09 9.44
CA VAL A 156 8.11 -7.37 10.10
C VAL A 156 8.88 -8.42 9.31
N ALA A 157 8.28 -9.59 9.09
CA ALA A 157 8.96 -10.71 8.42
C ALA A 157 9.30 -10.39 6.96
N SER A 158 8.36 -9.80 6.21
CA SER A 158 8.60 -9.46 4.80
C SER A 158 9.63 -8.37 4.61
N THR A 159 9.74 -7.40 5.53
CA THR A 159 10.79 -6.38 5.48
C THR A 159 12.16 -6.99 5.74
N GLN A 160 12.31 -7.85 6.75
CA GLN A 160 13.58 -8.53 7.00
C GLN A 160 14.02 -9.32 5.75
N ALA A 161 13.12 -10.12 5.19
CA ALA A 161 13.37 -10.88 3.97
C ALA A 161 13.70 -9.99 2.76
N ALA A 162 12.99 -8.86 2.57
CA ALA A 162 13.25 -7.95 1.46
C ALA A 162 14.62 -7.29 1.56
N LEU A 163 15.01 -6.87 2.76
CA LEU A 163 16.30 -6.24 2.98
C LEU A 163 17.45 -7.26 2.88
N ASP A 164 17.25 -8.51 3.32
CA ASP A 164 18.20 -9.60 3.08
C ASP A 164 18.38 -9.83 1.57
N TYR A 165 17.28 -9.89 0.81
CA TYR A 165 17.34 -10.09 -0.62
C TYR A 165 18.02 -8.92 -1.34
N LEU A 166 17.66 -7.68 -1.00
CA LEU A 166 18.26 -6.48 -1.60
C LEU A 166 19.75 -6.37 -1.28
N SER A 167 20.18 -6.75 -0.07
CA SER A 167 21.61 -6.84 0.28
C SER A 167 22.33 -7.83 -0.62
N TYR A 168 21.79 -9.06 -0.75
CA TYR A 168 22.34 -10.07 -1.65
C TYR A 168 22.42 -9.57 -3.10
N LEU A 169 21.37 -8.91 -3.60
CA LEU A 169 21.32 -8.42 -4.97
C LEU A 169 22.34 -7.31 -5.22
N TYR A 170 22.57 -6.46 -4.24
CA TYR A 170 23.62 -5.45 -4.30
C TYR A 170 25.00 -6.09 -4.37
N ASP A 171 25.30 -7.04 -3.48
CA ASP A 171 26.58 -7.76 -3.49
C ASP A 171 26.79 -8.54 -4.80
N PHE A 172 25.71 -9.09 -5.35
CA PHE A 172 25.73 -9.86 -6.58
C PHE A 172 25.95 -9.00 -7.84
N GLN A 173 25.39 -7.79 -7.88
CA GLN A 173 25.45 -6.91 -9.06
C GLN A 173 26.53 -5.84 -8.99
N GLY A 174 26.94 -5.44 -7.79
CA GLY A 174 27.91 -4.35 -7.56
C GLY A 174 27.35 -2.94 -7.70
N ASP A 175 26.08 -2.77 -8.10
CA ASP A 175 25.40 -1.48 -8.12
C ASP A 175 23.90 -1.60 -7.85
N TRP A 176 23.32 -0.51 -7.33
CA TRP A 176 21.91 -0.47 -6.95
C TRP A 176 20.93 -0.53 -8.12
N TYR A 177 21.28 -0.03 -9.31
CA TYR A 177 20.34 -0.04 -10.43
C TYR A 177 20.15 -1.46 -10.97
N LEU A 178 21.23 -2.22 -11.14
CA LEU A 178 21.16 -3.62 -11.54
C LEU A 178 20.60 -4.51 -10.41
N ALA A 179 20.88 -4.19 -9.14
CA ALA A 179 20.26 -4.87 -8.00
C ALA A 179 18.72 -4.70 -8.02
N LEU A 180 18.23 -3.48 -8.21
CA LEU A 180 16.80 -3.19 -8.30
C LEU A 180 16.17 -3.80 -9.56
N ALA A 181 16.87 -3.80 -10.69
CA ALA A 181 16.43 -4.52 -11.88
C ALA A 181 16.29 -6.03 -11.61
N SER A 182 17.23 -6.60 -10.86
CA SER A 182 17.22 -8.02 -10.48
C SER A 182 16.10 -8.35 -9.51
N TYR A 183 15.77 -7.43 -8.60
CA TYR A 183 14.64 -7.59 -7.69
C TYR A 183 13.32 -7.73 -8.48
N ASN A 184 13.15 -6.94 -9.54
CA ASN A 184 11.94 -6.96 -10.37
C ASN A 184 11.92 -8.09 -11.41
N TRP A 185 13.05 -8.37 -12.08
CA TRP A 185 13.11 -9.29 -13.23
C TRP A 185 13.76 -10.65 -12.93
N GLY A 186 14.38 -10.79 -11.75
CA GLY A 186 15.17 -11.93 -11.34
C GLY A 186 16.65 -11.79 -11.69
N GLU A 187 17.51 -12.12 -10.74
CA GLU A 187 18.97 -11.96 -10.85
C GLU A 187 19.58 -12.77 -12.00
N GLY A 188 19.06 -13.97 -12.28
CA GLY A 188 19.53 -14.79 -13.40
C GLY A 188 19.18 -14.19 -14.77
N ALA A 189 18.05 -13.49 -14.89
CA ALA A 189 17.65 -12.84 -16.14
C ALA A 189 18.55 -11.63 -16.43
N VAL A 190 18.77 -10.80 -15.42
CA VAL A 190 19.70 -9.65 -15.49
C VAL A 190 21.12 -10.13 -15.80
N LYS A 191 21.63 -11.16 -15.11
CA LYS A 191 22.96 -11.73 -15.38
C LYS A 191 23.11 -12.17 -16.84
N ARG A 192 22.11 -12.86 -17.40
CA ARG A 192 22.14 -13.27 -18.82
C ARG A 192 22.09 -12.08 -19.76
N ALA A 193 21.34 -11.03 -19.44
CA ALA A 193 21.29 -9.82 -20.26
C ALA A 193 22.64 -9.10 -20.25
N ILE A 194 23.31 -9.02 -19.08
CA ILE A 194 24.66 -8.45 -18.95
C ILE A 194 25.65 -9.26 -19.78
N GLY A 195 25.62 -10.59 -19.69
CA GLY A 195 26.48 -11.47 -20.49
C GLY A 195 26.33 -11.22 -21.99
N ARG A 196 25.09 -11.19 -22.50
CA ARG A 196 24.83 -10.90 -23.92
C ARG A 196 25.34 -9.52 -24.36
N ALA A 197 25.16 -8.50 -23.53
CA ALA A 197 25.65 -7.15 -23.83
C ALA A 197 27.19 -7.12 -23.84
N ALA A 198 27.83 -7.74 -22.86
CA ALA A 198 29.29 -7.84 -22.78
C ALA A 198 29.88 -8.60 -23.98
N ASP A 199 29.30 -9.74 -24.37
CA ASP A 199 29.71 -10.53 -25.53
C ASP A 199 29.58 -9.73 -26.84
N ALA A 200 28.60 -8.82 -26.90
CA ALA A 200 28.40 -7.90 -28.02
C ALA A 200 29.23 -6.60 -27.94
N GLY A 201 30.09 -6.44 -26.92
CA GLY A 201 30.86 -5.21 -26.70
C GLY A 201 30.02 -3.98 -26.36
N GLN A 202 28.78 -4.19 -25.88
CA GLN A 202 27.83 -3.14 -25.53
C GLN A 202 27.94 -2.75 -24.04
N PRO A 203 27.51 -1.52 -23.67
CA PRO A 203 27.47 -1.13 -22.27
C PRO A 203 26.52 -2.02 -21.46
N THR A 204 26.96 -2.43 -20.27
CA THR A 204 26.23 -3.37 -19.39
C THR A 204 25.42 -2.69 -18.29
N GLY A 205 25.47 -1.35 -18.22
CA GLY A 205 24.73 -0.58 -17.22
C GLY A 205 23.22 -0.58 -17.45
N TYR A 206 22.46 -0.33 -16.38
CA TYR A 206 21.00 -0.36 -16.37
C TYR A 206 20.31 0.36 -17.54
N THR A 207 20.81 1.55 -17.92
CA THR A 207 20.18 2.37 -18.98
C THR A 207 20.40 1.82 -20.40
N ALA A 208 21.45 1.03 -20.61
CA ALA A 208 21.79 0.46 -21.90
C ALA A 208 21.30 -0.99 -22.05
N LEU A 209 21.10 -1.68 -20.93
CA LEU A 209 20.75 -3.10 -20.92
C LEU A 209 19.36 -3.37 -21.53
N GLU A 210 19.30 -4.34 -22.43
CA GLU A 210 18.03 -4.79 -22.98
C GLU A 210 17.22 -5.57 -21.93
N MET A 211 16.11 -4.95 -21.50
CA MET A 211 15.24 -5.47 -20.44
C MET A 211 13.76 -5.27 -20.79
N PRO A 212 12.84 -6.07 -20.20
CA PRO A 212 11.41 -5.84 -20.31
C PRO A 212 11.02 -4.41 -19.91
N GLU A 213 9.96 -3.90 -20.50
CA GLU A 213 9.50 -2.53 -20.24
C GLU A 213 9.18 -2.29 -18.76
N GLU A 214 8.63 -3.28 -18.05
CA GLU A 214 8.37 -3.19 -16.62
C GLU A 214 9.65 -2.88 -15.82
N THR A 215 10.72 -3.64 -16.08
CA THR A 215 12.01 -3.53 -15.41
C THR A 215 12.75 -2.26 -15.80
N ARG A 216 12.67 -1.83 -17.07
CA ARG A 216 13.20 -0.53 -17.53
C ARG A 216 12.52 0.67 -16.87
N ASN A 217 11.29 0.50 -16.39
CA ASN A 217 10.55 1.52 -15.65
C ASN A 217 10.75 1.44 -14.13
N TYR A 218 11.35 0.37 -13.62
CA TYR A 218 11.39 0.09 -12.20
C TYR A 218 12.22 1.12 -11.40
N VAL A 219 13.49 1.31 -11.75
CA VAL A 219 14.37 2.31 -11.11
C VAL A 219 13.87 3.74 -11.38
N PRO A 220 13.40 4.10 -12.60
CA PRO A 220 12.80 5.41 -12.85
C PRO A 220 11.58 5.75 -12.01
N LYS A 221 10.68 4.79 -11.74
CA LYS A 221 9.55 5.01 -10.82
C LYS A 221 10.01 5.29 -9.40
N LEU A 222 11.00 4.54 -8.91
CA LEU A 222 11.59 4.77 -7.59
C LEU A 222 12.23 6.17 -7.51
N GLN A 223 13.03 6.53 -8.52
CA GLN A 223 13.65 7.85 -8.62
C GLN A 223 12.59 8.96 -8.67
N ALA A 224 11.48 8.76 -9.38
CA ALA A 224 10.38 9.73 -9.43
C ALA A 224 9.73 9.94 -8.05
N ILE A 225 9.46 8.88 -7.29
CA ILE A 225 8.98 9.00 -5.91
C ILE A 225 10.03 9.69 -5.03
N LYS A 226 11.33 9.33 -5.16
CA LYS A 226 12.43 10.01 -4.47
C LYS A 226 12.45 11.52 -4.77
N ASN A 227 12.27 11.92 -6.02
CA ASN A 227 12.22 13.33 -6.43
C ASN A 227 11.08 14.08 -5.72
N ILE A 228 9.89 13.47 -5.68
CA ILE A 228 8.71 14.05 -5.01
C ILE A 228 8.92 14.14 -3.50
N ILE A 229 9.42 13.07 -2.86
CA ILE A 229 9.66 13.07 -1.41
C ILE A 229 10.77 14.04 -1.01
N ALA A 230 11.76 14.26 -1.88
CA ALA A 230 12.84 15.21 -1.63
C ALA A 230 12.32 16.65 -1.54
N ARG A 231 11.40 17.03 -2.44
CA ARG A 231 10.85 18.41 -2.56
C ARG A 231 9.34 18.39 -2.88
N PRO A 232 8.48 17.94 -1.96
CA PRO A 232 7.06 17.74 -2.24
C PRO A 232 6.33 19.05 -2.58
N GLU A 233 6.76 20.16 -1.99
CA GLU A 233 6.23 21.51 -2.25
C GLU A 233 6.38 21.94 -3.71
N LYS A 234 7.46 21.52 -4.38
CA LYS A 234 7.70 21.82 -5.81
C LYS A 234 6.63 21.21 -6.72
N PHE A 235 6.02 20.10 -6.27
CA PHE A 235 5.02 19.36 -7.03
C PHE A 235 3.60 19.60 -6.51
N GLY A 236 3.40 20.57 -5.61
CA GLY A 236 2.09 20.81 -4.99
C GLY A 236 1.59 19.65 -4.12
N ILE A 237 2.51 18.83 -3.62
CA ILE A 237 2.19 17.66 -2.78
C ILE A 237 2.43 18.03 -1.32
N THR A 238 1.48 17.66 -0.46
CA THR A 238 1.64 17.73 1.00
C THR A 238 1.78 16.32 1.55
N LEU A 239 2.92 16.03 2.17
CA LEU A 239 3.13 14.75 2.84
C LEU A 239 2.46 14.78 4.23
N PRO A 240 1.83 13.67 4.66
CA PRO A 240 1.29 13.59 6.01
C PRO A 240 2.44 13.62 7.03
N ASN A 241 2.19 14.18 8.21
CA ASN A 241 3.14 14.08 9.31
C ASN A 241 3.30 12.61 9.73
N VAL A 242 4.54 12.12 9.76
CA VAL A 242 4.88 10.76 10.21
C VAL A 242 5.96 10.88 11.28
N SER A 243 5.59 10.56 12.52
CA SER A 243 6.49 10.65 13.68
C SER A 243 7.74 9.78 13.48
N ASN A 244 8.91 10.30 13.85
CA ASN A 244 10.16 9.53 13.90
C ASN A 244 10.26 8.70 15.21
N THR A 245 9.20 7.97 15.52
CA THR A 245 9.10 7.05 16.66
C THR A 245 8.45 5.74 16.21
N PRO A 246 8.71 4.60 16.88
CA PRO A 246 8.06 3.34 16.55
C PRO A 246 6.53 3.49 16.55
N TYR A 247 5.88 3.06 15.47
CA TYR A 247 4.42 3.09 15.38
C TYR A 247 3.79 1.88 16.07
N PHE A 248 4.30 0.68 15.78
CA PHE A 248 3.81 -0.58 16.34
C PHE A 248 4.93 -1.40 16.98
N THR A 249 4.55 -2.35 17.81
CA THR A 249 5.42 -3.37 18.40
C THR A 249 4.77 -4.75 18.29
N THR A 250 5.57 -5.80 18.46
CA THR A 250 5.15 -7.19 18.35
C THR A 250 4.87 -7.79 19.73
N VAL A 251 3.64 -8.23 19.96
CA VAL A 251 3.18 -8.87 21.19
C VAL A 251 2.97 -10.36 20.96
N ARG A 252 3.56 -11.22 21.79
CA ARG A 252 3.33 -12.67 21.76
C ARG A 252 2.05 -13.04 22.49
N LYS A 253 1.36 -14.08 22.01
CA LYS A 253 0.16 -14.64 22.64
C LYS A 253 0.27 -16.13 22.89
N SER A 254 -0.43 -16.59 23.94
CA SER A 254 -0.48 -17.97 24.39
C SER A 254 -1.86 -18.63 24.25
N ARG A 255 -2.87 -17.89 23.78
CA ARG A 255 -4.26 -18.36 23.65
C ARG A 255 -4.83 -18.05 22.28
N ASP A 256 -5.69 -18.93 21.79
CA ASP A 256 -6.44 -18.71 20.55
C ASP A 256 -7.37 -17.51 20.71
N MET A 257 -7.42 -16.66 19.70
CA MET A 257 -8.16 -15.40 19.75
C MET A 257 -8.67 -14.98 18.39
N ASP A 258 -9.89 -14.48 18.31
CA ASP A 258 -10.40 -13.93 17.05
C ASP A 258 -9.72 -12.59 16.76
N ILE A 259 -9.44 -12.34 15.49
CA ILE A 259 -8.88 -11.06 15.03
C ILE A 259 -9.80 -9.90 15.46
N ALA A 260 -11.12 -10.10 15.38
CA ALA A 260 -12.10 -9.09 15.80
C ALA A 260 -12.08 -8.84 17.32
N VAL A 261 -11.93 -9.89 18.12
CA VAL A 261 -11.79 -9.76 19.58
C VAL A 261 -10.47 -9.07 19.92
N ALA A 262 -9.37 -9.45 19.25
CA ALA A 262 -8.07 -8.80 19.47
C ALA A 262 -8.11 -7.30 19.16
N ALA A 263 -8.76 -6.90 18.06
CA ALA A 263 -8.96 -5.50 17.70
C ALA A 263 -9.82 -4.74 18.73
N ALA A 264 -10.92 -5.37 19.19
CA ALA A 264 -11.79 -4.79 20.21
C ALA A 264 -11.07 -4.61 21.55
N LEU A 265 -10.31 -5.62 21.99
CA LEU A 265 -9.50 -5.53 23.22
C LEU A 265 -8.44 -4.42 23.13
N ALA A 266 -7.88 -4.19 21.94
CA ALA A 266 -6.92 -3.13 21.69
C ALA A 266 -7.57 -1.75 21.44
N GLU A 267 -8.90 -1.66 21.52
CA GLU A 267 -9.68 -0.44 21.29
C GLU A 267 -9.27 0.28 20.00
N MET A 268 -9.25 -0.49 18.90
CA MET A 268 -8.92 0.02 17.58
C MET A 268 -9.83 -0.57 16.49
N PRO A 269 -10.04 0.15 15.37
CA PRO A 269 -10.80 -0.36 14.25
C PRO A 269 -10.23 -1.67 13.71
N LEU A 270 -11.10 -2.61 13.35
CA LEU A 270 -10.71 -3.91 12.79
C LEU A 270 -9.84 -3.76 11.54
N GLU A 271 -10.15 -2.79 10.68
CA GLU A 271 -9.38 -2.55 9.45
C GLU A 271 -7.94 -2.11 9.75
N ASP A 272 -7.73 -1.22 10.72
CA ASP A 272 -6.38 -0.79 11.13
C ASP A 272 -5.62 -1.93 11.81
N PHE A 273 -6.30 -2.75 12.61
CA PHE A 273 -5.70 -3.95 13.22
C PHE A 273 -5.24 -4.94 12.14
N GLN A 274 -6.09 -5.19 11.13
CA GLN A 274 -5.77 -6.05 10.00
C GLN A 274 -4.68 -5.47 9.10
N ALA A 275 -4.58 -4.14 8.98
CA ALA A 275 -3.49 -3.50 8.26
C ALA A 275 -2.13 -3.80 8.90
N LEU A 276 -2.05 -3.82 10.24
CA LEU A 276 -0.85 -4.23 10.97
C LEU A 276 -0.64 -5.74 11.01
N ASN A 277 -1.72 -6.52 10.96
CA ASN A 277 -1.72 -7.98 11.05
C ASN A 277 -2.22 -8.67 9.76
N PRO A 278 -1.72 -8.30 8.58
CA PRO A 278 -2.26 -8.72 7.29
C PRO A 278 -1.90 -10.18 6.97
N SER A 279 -0.95 -10.78 7.69
CA SER A 279 -0.47 -12.13 7.43
C SER A 279 -1.50 -13.21 7.77
N TYR A 280 -2.46 -12.93 8.64
CA TYR A 280 -3.51 -13.88 9.02
C TYR A 280 -4.53 -14.08 7.89
N ASN A 281 -4.65 -15.32 7.42
CA ASN A 281 -5.61 -15.71 6.40
C ASN A 281 -7.00 -16.04 6.96
N ARG A 282 -7.09 -16.22 8.28
CA ARG A 282 -8.27 -16.70 8.98
C ARG A 282 -8.71 -15.68 10.03
N PRO A 283 -10.01 -15.67 10.39
CA PRO A 283 -10.53 -14.77 11.41
C PRO A 283 -10.06 -15.08 12.84
N VAL A 284 -9.22 -16.11 13.01
CA VAL A 284 -8.68 -16.56 14.29
C VAL A 284 -7.16 -16.65 14.25
N ILE A 285 -6.55 -16.25 15.36
CA ILE A 285 -5.13 -16.31 15.68
C ILE A 285 -4.95 -17.56 16.54
N LEU A 286 -4.14 -18.52 16.08
CA LEU A 286 -3.86 -19.75 16.83
C LEU A 286 -2.61 -19.63 17.68
N ALA A 287 -2.71 -19.92 18.97
CA ALA A 287 -1.58 -19.91 19.90
C ALA A 287 -0.50 -20.93 19.54
N SER A 288 -0.93 -22.10 19.04
CA SER A 288 -0.03 -23.18 18.64
C SER A 288 0.97 -22.79 17.55
N HIS A 289 0.71 -21.73 16.80
CA HIS A 289 1.56 -21.25 15.71
C HIS A 289 2.49 -20.11 16.14
N GLN A 290 2.86 -20.06 17.44
CA GLN A 290 3.69 -19.00 18.03
C GLN A 290 3.21 -17.59 17.67
N ALA A 291 1.89 -17.38 17.72
CA ALA A 291 1.29 -16.21 17.13
C ALA A 291 1.74 -14.90 17.77
N THR A 292 2.12 -13.96 16.89
CA THR A 292 2.53 -12.61 17.21
C THR A 292 1.53 -11.60 16.67
N LEU A 293 1.25 -10.54 17.43
CA LEU A 293 0.37 -9.46 17.02
C LEU A 293 1.14 -8.15 16.97
N HIS A 294 0.99 -7.43 15.86
CA HIS A 294 1.52 -6.09 15.71
C HIS A 294 0.47 -5.10 16.18
N LEU A 295 0.76 -4.36 17.24
CA LEU A 295 -0.15 -3.38 17.83
C LEU A 295 0.54 -2.01 17.90
N PRO A 296 -0.21 -0.91 17.74
CA PRO A 296 0.33 0.41 18.04
C PRO A 296 0.89 0.47 19.47
N LEU A 297 2.00 1.19 19.67
CA LEU A 297 2.68 1.23 20.98
C LEU A 297 1.77 1.68 22.11
N ASP A 298 0.94 2.69 21.85
CA ASP A 298 -0.04 3.27 22.77
C ASP A 298 -1.20 2.33 23.09
N LYS A 299 -1.44 1.29 22.26
CA LYS A 299 -2.53 0.32 22.45
C LYS A 299 -2.12 -0.93 23.22
N VAL A 300 -0.83 -1.15 23.47
CA VAL A 300 -0.36 -2.36 24.17
C VAL A 300 -0.85 -2.43 25.61
N GLY A 301 -0.83 -1.30 26.33
CA GLY A 301 -1.28 -1.22 27.73
C GLY A 301 -2.75 -1.61 27.86
N VAL A 302 -3.63 -0.86 27.18
CA VAL A 302 -5.09 -1.09 27.19
C VAL A 302 -5.45 -2.50 26.71
N PHE A 303 -4.75 -3.02 25.69
CA PHE A 303 -4.98 -4.38 25.22
C PHE A 303 -4.70 -5.44 26.29
N ASN A 304 -3.62 -5.29 27.06
CA ASN A 304 -3.27 -6.24 28.10
C ASN A 304 -4.21 -6.15 29.31
N GLU A 305 -4.63 -4.93 29.68
CA GLU A 305 -5.61 -4.70 30.75
C GLU A 305 -6.98 -5.28 30.37
N ASN A 306 -7.47 -4.96 29.18
CA ASN A 306 -8.72 -5.49 28.65
C ASN A 306 -8.65 -7.02 28.55
N LEU A 307 -7.55 -7.59 28.04
CA LEU A 307 -7.39 -9.04 27.97
C LEU A 307 -7.40 -9.72 29.35
N LYS A 308 -6.83 -9.08 30.38
CA LYS A 308 -6.84 -9.59 31.75
C LYS A 308 -8.25 -9.53 32.36
N ALA A 309 -9.00 -8.47 32.08
CA ALA A 309 -10.36 -8.28 32.57
C ALA A 309 -11.42 -9.05 31.77
N TYR A 310 -11.09 -9.50 30.55
CA TYR A 310 -12.05 -10.12 29.65
C TYR A 310 -12.48 -11.52 30.12
N THR A 311 -13.75 -11.63 30.51
CA THR A 311 -14.40 -12.89 30.93
C THR A 311 -15.14 -13.59 29.79
N GLY A 312 -15.27 -12.92 28.64
CA GLY A 312 -15.92 -13.47 27.46
C GLY A 312 -15.10 -14.56 26.77
N ARG A 313 -15.69 -15.13 25.72
CA ARG A 313 -14.99 -16.11 24.88
C ARG A 313 -14.01 -15.39 23.95
N LEU A 314 -12.74 -15.79 23.97
CA LEU A 314 -11.70 -15.18 23.11
C LEU A 314 -11.81 -15.60 21.65
N THR A 315 -12.41 -16.76 21.39
CA THR A 315 -12.58 -17.26 20.03
C THR A 315 -13.97 -17.87 19.80
N SER A 316 -14.63 -17.44 18.74
CA SER A 316 -15.85 -18.05 18.22
C SER A 316 -15.56 -19.27 17.35
N TRP A 317 -14.33 -19.79 17.32
CA TRP A 317 -13.92 -20.89 16.47
C TRP A 317 -13.43 -22.08 17.27
N GLN A 318 -13.76 -23.28 16.78
CA GLN A 318 -13.16 -24.52 17.20
C GLN A 318 -12.27 -25.05 16.07
N VAL A 319 -11.06 -25.45 16.44
CA VAL A 319 -10.08 -26.05 15.53
C VAL A 319 -10.21 -27.57 15.59
N VAL A 320 -10.43 -28.21 14.44
CA VAL A 320 -10.57 -29.66 14.33
C VAL A 320 -9.54 -30.22 13.38
N HIS A 321 -8.95 -31.35 13.75
CA HIS A 321 -7.94 -32.06 12.95
C HIS A 321 -8.54 -33.36 12.40
N PRO A 322 -9.21 -33.31 11.22
CA PRO A 322 -9.87 -34.49 10.68
C PRO A 322 -8.86 -35.53 10.20
N LYS A 323 -9.25 -36.80 10.23
CA LYS A 323 -8.47 -37.87 9.57
C LYS A 323 -8.55 -37.68 8.05
N LYS A 324 -7.44 -37.95 7.34
CA LYS A 324 -7.41 -37.88 5.87
C LYS A 324 -8.54 -38.73 5.27
N GLY A 325 -9.36 -38.13 4.41
CA GLY A 325 -10.49 -38.82 3.77
C GLY A 325 -11.77 -38.92 4.61
N GLN A 326 -11.77 -38.41 5.85
CA GLN A 326 -12.96 -38.34 6.70
C GLN A 326 -14.08 -37.54 6.02
N SER A 327 -15.32 -38.00 6.14
CA SER A 327 -16.49 -37.34 5.54
C SER A 327 -16.72 -35.97 6.18
N LEU A 328 -16.80 -34.93 5.35
CA LEU A 328 -17.13 -33.58 5.81
C LEU A 328 -18.54 -33.51 6.40
N ALA A 329 -19.48 -34.30 5.86
CA ALA A 329 -20.83 -34.38 6.41
C ALA A 329 -20.85 -35.02 7.80
N ALA A 330 -20.02 -36.04 8.02
CA ALA A 330 -19.88 -36.67 9.34
C ALA A 330 -19.24 -35.70 10.35
N ILE A 331 -18.21 -34.95 9.94
CA ILE A 331 -17.58 -33.91 10.77
C ILE A 331 -18.61 -32.83 11.12
N ALA A 332 -19.32 -32.27 10.13
CA ALA A 332 -20.34 -31.26 10.36
C ALA A 332 -21.41 -31.73 11.35
N LYS A 333 -21.93 -32.95 11.15
CA LYS A 333 -22.90 -33.58 12.05
C LYS A 333 -22.34 -33.77 13.47
N ALA A 334 -21.11 -34.25 13.61
CA ALA A 334 -20.47 -34.47 14.90
C ALA A 334 -20.28 -33.18 15.70
N HIS A 335 -20.06 -32.06 15.01
CA HIS A 335 -19.93 -30.73 15.63
C HIS A 335 -21.21 -29.90 15.59
N GLY A 336 -22.32 -30.51 15.16
CA GLY A 336 -23.65 -29.91 15.25
C GLY A 336 -23.84 -28.65 14.39
N ILE A 337 -23.17 -28.59 13.24
CA ILE A 337 -23.32 -27.56 12.20
C ILE A 337 -23.73 -28.21 10.87
N THR A 338 -24.20 -27.40 9.91
CA THR A 338 -24.49 -27.91 8.56
C THR A 338 -23.20 -28.10 7.76
N LEU A 339 -23.25 -29.00 6.77
CA LEU A 339 -22.15 -29.18 5.82
C LEU A 339 -21.84 -27.88 5.07
N GLU A 340 -22.87 -27.07 4.79
CA GLU A 340 -22.71 -25.80 4.10
C GLU A 340 -22.01 -24.76 4.99
N GLN A 341 -22.38 -24.66 6.28
CA GLN A 341 -21.66 -23.83 7.25
C GLN A 341 -20.19 -24.23 7.37
N LEU A 342 -19.90 -25.55 7.42
CA LEU A 342 -18.52 -26.05 7.45
C LEU A 342 -17.75 -25.64 6.18
N ARG A 343 -18.38 -25.72 5.01
CA ARG A 343 -17.76 -25.34 3.73
C ARG A 343 -17.48 -23.85 3.66
N GLN A 344 -18.44 -23.02 4.05
CA GLN A 344 -18.30 -21.56 4.06
C GLN A 344 -17.18 -21.10 4.99
N ALA A 345 -17.15 -21.63 6.22
CA ALA A 345 -16.09 -21.36 7.20
C ALA A 345 -14.67 -21.66 6.68
N ASN A 346 -14.53 -22.71 5.88
CA ASN A 346 -13.24 -23.22 5.42
C ASN A 346 -12.92 -22.91 3.96
N LYS A 347 -13.78 -22.15 3.28
CA LYS A 347 -13.70 -21.86 1.84
C LYS A 347 -13.59 -23.12 0.97
N LEU A 348 -14.30 -24.19 1.34
CA LEU A 348 -14.29 -25.48 0.63
C LEU A 348 -15.29 -25.47 -0.53
N SER A 349 -14.95 -26.16 -1.61
CA SER A 349 -15.85 -26.27 -2.77
C SER A 349 -17.06 -27.18 -2.47
N ALA A 350 -18.19 -26.91 -3.13
CA ALA A 350 -19.39 -27.75 -3.04
C ALA A 350 -19.16 -29.21 -3.51
N LYS A 351 -18.16 -29.44 -4.36
CA LYS A 351 -17.78 -30.77 -4.85
C LYS A 351 -16.94 -31.55 -3.84
N GLN A 352 -16.32 -30.87 -2.88
CA GLN A 352 -15.51 -31.51 -1.86
C GLN A 352 -16.41 -32.17 -0.81
N THR A 353 -16.30 -33.49 -0.67
CA THR A 353 -17.08 -34.29 0.29
C THR A 353 -16.23 -34.87 1.42
N ARG A 354 -14.90 -34.88 1.24
CA ARG A 354 -13.94 -35.46 2.19
C ARG A 354 -12.89 -34.43 2.62
N ALA A 355 -12.41 -34.58 3.84
CA ALA A 355 -11.33 -33.77 4.37
C ALA A 355 -10.02 -34.09 3.64
N THR A 356 -9.46 -33.06 3.00
CA THR A 356 -8.14 -33.08 2.32
C THR A 356 -7.11 -32.23 3.06
N VAL A 357 -7.55 -31.41 4.01
CA VAL A 357 -6.72 -30.50 4.80
C VAL A 357 -6.49 -31.08 6.20
N ALA A 358 -5.35 -30.73 6.79
CA ALA A 358 -4.97 -31.17 8.13
C ALA A 358 -5.82 -30.53 9.24
N THR A 359 -6.46 -29.39 8.95
CA THR A 359 -7.22 -28.64 9.95
C THR A 359 -8.45 -27.98 9.35
N LEU A 360 -9.56 -27.98 10.09
CA LEU A 360 -10.82 -27.33 9.78
C LEU A 360 -11.23 -26.39 10.91
N LEU A 361 -11.82 -25.25 10.54
CA LEU A 361 -12.45 -24.30 11.41
C LEU A 361 -13.95 -24.57 11.50
N ILE A 362 -14.47 -24.63 12.72
CA ILE A 362 -15.88 -24.83 13.00
C ILE A 362 -16.36 -23.62 13.79
N PRO A 363 -17.38 -22.89 13.31
CA PRO A 363 -17.96 -21.81 14.10
C PRO A 363 -18.58 -22.40 15.36
N ALA A 364 -18.25 -21.84 16.50
CA ALA A 364 -18.92 -22.14 17.76
C ALA A 364 -20.39 -21.71 17.66
N ARG A 365 -21.30 -22.49 18.24
CA ARG A 365 -22.74 -22.19 18.24
C ARG A 365 -23.01 -20.81 18.86
N GLU A 366 -23.87 -20.03 18.21
CA GLU A 366 -24.29 -18.68 18.62
C GLU A 366 -24.88 -18.60 20.03
N SER A 367 -25.38 -19.70 20.59
CA SER A 367 -26.07 -19.73 21.88
C SER A 367 -25.21 -19.42 23.12
N GLN A 368 -23.93 -19.10 22.94
CA GLN A 368 -22.97 -18.72 23.99
C GLN A 368 -22.07 -17.54 23.57
N ALA A 369 -22.32 -16.93 22.40
CA ALA A 369 -21.61 -15.73 21.98
C ALA A 369 -22.19 -14.55 22.78
N GLY A 370 -21.74 -14.40 24.03
CA GLY A 370 -21.99 -13.19 24.81
C GLY A 370 -21.61 -12.00 23.95
N GLY A 371 -22.60 -11.19 23.59
CA GLY A 371 -22.40 -9.97 22.83
C GLY A 371 -21.30 -9.15 23.49
N LEU A 372 -20.43 -8.57 22.66
CA LEU A 372 -19.39 -7.64 23.06
C LEU A 372 -20.04 -6.45 23.79
N MET A 373 -20.23 -6.54 25.11
CA MET A 373 -20.52 -5.42 25.98
C MET A 373 -19.17 -4.86 26.46
N LEU A 374 -18.48 -4.16 25.55
CA LEU A 374 -17.53 -3.12 25.97
C LEU A 374 -18.34 -1.84 26.11
N ALA A 375 -18.27 -1.20 27.29
CA ALA A 375 -19.09 -0.05 27.68
C ALA A 375 -18.95 1.20 26.78
N SER A 376 -18.15 1.14 25.71
CA SER A 376 -17.86 2.24 24.79
C SER A 376 -17.95 1.90 23.30
N TYR A 377 -18.39 0.70 22.90
CA TYR A 377 -18.47 0.32 21.48
C TYR A 377 -19.82 -0.29 21.10
N SER A 378 -20.70 0.51 20.49
CA SER A 378 -21.87 0.00 19.77
C SER A 378 -21.44 -0.44 18.38
N ALA A 379 -21.43 -1.74 18.11
CA ALA A 379 -21.38 -2.25 16.75
C ALA A 379 -22.68 -1.90 16.01
N PRO A 380 -22.65 -1.50 14.72
CA PRO A 380 -23.88 -1.24 13.98
C PRO A 380 -24.58 -2.58 13.68
N THR A 381 -25.75 -2.78 14.29
CA THR A 381 -26.67 -3.87 13.92
C THR A 381 -27.46 -3.47 12.68
N ALA A 382 -27.36 -4.28 11.63
CA ALA A 382 -28.22 -4.21 10.46
C ALA A 382 -29.54 -4.92 10.79
N ASP A 383 -30.57 -4.15 11.13
CA ASP A 383 -31.99 -4.33 10.74
C ASP A 383 -32.91 -3.57 11.70
N SER A 384 -33.61 -2.58 11.16
CA SER A 384 -34.94 -2.18 11.65
C SER A 384 -35.59 -1.22 10.64
N THR A 385 -36.53 -1.76 9.89
CA THR A 385 -37.59 -1.02 9.20
C THR A 385 -38.46 -0.29 10.25
N PRO A 386 -38.77 1.02 10.09
CA PRO A 386 -39.75 1.66 10.97
C PRO A 386 -41.17 1.48 10.41
N GLN A 387 -42.01 0.78 11.16
CA GLN A 387 -43.47 0.78 10.99
C GLN A 387 -44.07 1.95 11.78
N ALA A 388 -44.96 2.69 11.14
CA ALA A 388 -45.64 3.86 11.67
C ALA A 388 -46.70 3.50 12.73
N ALA A 389 -46.80 4.30 13.79
CA ALA A 389 -48.05 4.54 14.49
C ALA A 389 -48.02 5.93 15.17
N ALA A 390 -49.15 6.62 15.04
CA ALA A 390 -49.37 8.02 15.37
C ALA A 390 -49.89 8.23 16.80
N THR A 391 -50.30 9.48 17.05
CA THR A 391 -50.95 10.08 18.24
C THR A 391 -49.97 10.60 19.30
N GLY A 392 -50.08 11.82 19.84
CA GLY A 392 -51.11 12.85 19.72
C GLY A 392 -50.59 14.20 20.23
N ARG A 393 -51.15 15.26 19.65
CA ARG A 393 -50.81 16.68 19.78
C ARG A 393 -51.04 17.20 21.22
N SER A 394 -50.22 18.17 21.66
CA SER A 394 -50.77 19.50 21.91
C SER A 394 -49.68 20.58 21.92
N SER A 395 -50.05 21.67 21.28
CA SER A 395 -49.33 22.87 20.88
C SER A 395 -49.05 23.84 22.03
N THR A 396 -47.91 24.54 21.97
CA THR A 396 -47.86 26.01 22.08
C THR A 396 -46.60 26.52 21.38
N SER A 397 -46.82 27.42 20.42
CA SER A 397 -45.86 28.00 19.50
C SER A 397 -45.42 29.39 19.96
N ILE A 398 -44.11 29.64 20.07
CA ILE A 398 -43.50 30.93 19.72
C ILE A 398 -42.14 30.67 19.03
N ARG A 399 -42.00 31.29 17.85
CA ARG A 399 -40.88 31.20 16.91
C ARG A 399 -39.63 31.92 17.43
N ILE A 400 -38.50 31.21 17.49
CA ILE A 400 -37.16 31.75 17.24
C ILE A 400 -36.44 30.77 16.31
N VAL A 401 -35.79 31.32 15.30
CA VAL A 401 -35.26 30.68 14.09
C VAL A 401 -34.21 29.62 14.42
N ASN A 402 -34.56 28.33 14.29
CA ASN A 402 -33.61 27.23 14.33
C ASN A 402 -33.06 26.95 12.93
N ARG A 403 -31.74 27.13 12.78
CA ARG A 403 -30.94 26.56 11.69
C ARG A 403 -31.17 25.04 11.65
N PRO A 404 -31.57 24.45 10.52
CA PRO A 404 -31.52 23.00 10.38
C PRO A 404 -30.08 22.51 10.22
N HIS A 405 -29.80 21.46 10.98
CA HIS A 405 -28.69 20.52 10.82
C HIS A 405 -28.35 20.24 9.35
N ALA A 406 -27.04 20.27 9.07
CA ALA A 406 -26.44 19.81 7.83
C ALA A 406 -26.55 18.28 7.72
N ALA A 407 -27.72 17.81 7.31
CA ALA A 407 -27.97 16.41 6.97
C ALA A 407 -28.77 16.31 5.66
N ASP A 408 -28.35 17.02 4.59
CA ASP A 408 -28.70 16.64 3.20
C ASP A 408 -27.84 17.34 2.12
N LEU A 409 -26.51 17.20 2.19
CA LEU A 409 -25.61 17.70 1.12
C LEU A 409 -24.69 16.59 0.58
N ARG A 410 -25.23 15.39 0.31
CA ARG A 410 -24.57 14.50 -0.65
C ARG A 410 -25.08 14.86 -2.04
N PRO A 411 -24.27 15.48 -2.92
CA PRO A 411 -24.71 15.73 -4.28
C PRO A 411 -25.10 14.40 -4.92
N LYS A 412 -26.31 14.35 -5.51
CA LYS A 412 -26.71 13.21 -6.34
C LYS A 412 -25.62 13.01 -7.40
N PRO A 413 -25.02 11.82 -7.55
CA PRO A 413 -23.96 11.62 -8.52
C PRO A 413 -24.50 11.90 -9.92
N VAL A 414 -23.94 12.89 -10.60
CA VAL A 414 -24.28 13.20 -12.00
C VAL A 414 -23.86 12.01 -12.84
N ILE A 415 -24.79 11.29 -13.47
CA ILE A 415 -24.45 10.09 -14.26
C ILE A 415 -24.18 10.51 -15.71
N ARG A 416 -22.98 10.19 -16.22
CA ARG A 416 -22.60 10.40 -17.64
C ARG A 416 -22.56 9.06 -18.39
N THR A 417 -22.51 9.12 -19.72
CA THR A 417 -22.39 7.92 -20.57
C THR A 417 -21.03 7.88 -21.25
N HIS A 418 -20.28 6.79 -21.06
CA HIS A 418 -19.00 6.49 -21.71
C HIS A 418 -19.18 5.45 -22.81
N THR A 419 -18.68 5.71 -24.02
CA THR A 419 -18.66 4.71 -25.10
C THR A 419 -17.37 3.89 -25.00
N ILE A 420 -17.50 2.58 -24.78
CA ILE A 420 -16.41 1.63 -24.57
C ILE A 420 -15.55 1.56 -25.83
N ARG A 421 -14.25 1.78 -25.68
CA ARG A 421 -13.25 1.65 -26.77
C ARG A 421 -12.53 0.30 -26.67
N ARG A 422 -11.87 -0.12 -27.75
CA ARG A 422 -11.04 -1.33 -27.75
C ARG A 422 -9.96 -1.19 -26.66
N GLY A 423 -9.94 -2.12 -25.69
CA GLY A 423 -9.03 -2.10 -24.53
C GLY A 423 -9.63 -1.54 -23.23
N ASP A 424 -10.84 -0.97 -23.25
CA ASP A 424 -11.56 -0.63 -22.02
C ASP A 424 -12.01 -1.91 -21.28
N THR A 425 -11.82 -1.92 -19.97
CA THR A 425 -12.29 -2.97 -19.06
C THR A 425 -13.07 -2.33 -17.92
N LEU A 426 -13.93 -3.08 -17.22
CA LEU A 426 -14.60 -2.54 -16.03
C LEU A 426 -13.60 -2.00 -15.00
N TYR A 427 -12.42 -2.61 -14.90
CA TYR A 427 -11.37 -2.15 -14.01
C TYR A 427 -10.76 -0.81 -14.46
N SER A 428 -10.41 -0.67 -15.75
CA SER A 428 -9.85 0.60 -16.26
C SER A 428 -10.86 1.73 -16.20
N LEU A 429 -12.15 1.45 -16.42
CA LEU A 429 -13.23 2.42 -16.30
C LEU A 429 -13.54 2.76 -14.84
N ALA A 430 -13.53 1.79 -13.92
CA ALA A 430 -13.70 2.03 -12.49
C ALA A 430 -12.61 2.98 -11.96
N ARG A 431 -11.36 2.72 -12.37
CA ARG A 431 -10.22 3.60 -12.05
C ARG A 431 -10.36 4.99 -12.68
N ARG A 432 -10.75 5.07 -13.96
CA ARG A 432 -10.92 6.34 -14.69
C ARG A 432 -11.99 7.25 -14.05
N TYR A 433 -13.09 6.66 -13.60
CA TYR A 433 -14.24 7.40 -13.05
C TYR A 433 -14.29 7.39 -11.51
N ASN A 434 -13.16 7.10 -10.86
CA ASN A 434 -13.01 7.07 -9.40
C ASN A 434 -14.16 6.34 -8.68
N THR A 435 -14.45 5.13 -9.14
CA THR A 435 -15.53 4.29 -8.60
C THR A 435 -15.04 2.84 -8.51
N SER A 436 -15.88 1.93 -8.01
CA SER A 436 -15.53 0.51 -7.96
C SER A 436 -16.11 -0.26 -9.15
N VAL A 437 -15.50 -1.40 -9.46
CA VAL A 437 -16.04 -2.34 -10.47
C VAL A 437 -17.46 -2.75 -10.09
N ASP A 438 -17.71 -3.00 -8.80
CA ASP A 438 -19.04 -3.36 -8.32
C ASP A 438 -20.04 -2.21 -8.41
N ALA A 439 -19.62 -0.97 -8.17
CA ALA A 439 -20.46 0.20 -8.37
C ALA A 439 -20.80 0.41 -9.86
N LEU A 440 -19.84 0.23 -10.78
CA LEU A 440 -20.12 0.27 -12.23
C LEU A 440 -21.04 -0.86 -12.67
N ARG A 441 -20.86 -2.07 -12.15
CA ARG A 441 -21.73 -3.21 -12.46
C ARG A 441 -23.15 -2.96 -11.98
N LYS A 442 -23.32 -2.46 -10.75
CA LYS A 442 -24.62 -2.08 -10.21
C LYS A 442 -25.27 -0.94 -11.00
N LEU A 443 -24.48 0.08 -11.38
CA LEU A 443 -24.97 1.23 -12.15
C LEU A 443 -25.47 0.85 -13.56
N ASN A 444 -24.97 -0.26 -14.11
CA ASN A 444 -25.25 -0.74 -15.48
C ASN A 444 -25.93 -2.12 -15.53
N ASN A 445 -26.37 -2.66 -14.39
CA ASN A 445 -26.97 -4.00 -14.27
C ASN A 445 -26.16 -5.13 -14.94
N LEU A 446 -24.82 -5.08 -14.84
CA LEU A 446 -23.92 -6.04 -15.49
C LEU A 446 -23.72 -7.30 -14.63
N LYS A 447 -24.09 -8.45 -15.18
CA LYS A 447 -23.93 -9.77 -14.53
C LYS A 447 -22.48 -10.32 -14.59
N GLY A 448 -21.61 -9.78 -15.45
CA GLY A 448 -20.22 -10.22 -15.61
C GLY A 448 -19.24 -9.06 -15.86
N SER A 449 -18.03 -9.40 -16.33
CA SER A 449 -16.94 -8.42 -16.56
C SER A 449 -16.65 -8.08 -18.02
N SER A 450 -17.35 -8.71 -18.96
CA SER A 450 -17.15 -8.52 -20.39
C SER A 450 -17.78 -7.22 -20.87
N LEU A 451 -17.00 -6.43 -21.61
CA LEU A 451 -17.42 -5.19 -22.26
C LEU A 451 -17.14 -5.28 -23.76
N SER A 452 -18.08 -4.85 -24.58
CA SER A 452 -17.91 -4.83 -26.05
C SER A 452 -17.54 -3.42 -26.52
N ALA A 453 -16.56 -3.32 -27.41
CA ALA A 453 -16.23 -2.03 -28.04
C ALA A 453 -17.47 -1.47 -28.77
N GLY A 454 -17.75 -0.18 -28.56
CA GLY A 454 -18.97 0.51 -29.04
C GLY A 454 -20.14 0.51 -28.05
N GLN A 455 -20.11 -0.32 -26.99
CA GLN A 455 -21.16 -0.34 -25.97
C GLN A 455 -21.14 0.94 -25.11
N ARG A 456 -22.32 1.45 -24.78
CA ARG A 456 -22.49 2.62 -23.89
C ARG A 456 -22.61 2.16 -22.44
N LEU A 457 -21.78 2.74 -21.57
CA LEU A 457 -21.72 2.44 -20.13
C LEU A 457 -22.02 3.72 -19.33
N ARG A 458 -22.98 3.65 -18.41
CA ARG A 458 -23.26 4.70 -17.42
C ARG A 458 -22.13 4.75 -16.40
N VAL A 459 -21.57 5.92 -16.16
CA VAL A 459 -20.44 6.12 -15.25
C VAL A 459 -20.73 7.31 -14.32
N PRO A 460 -20.20 7.31 -13.08
CA PRO A 460 -20.28 8.48 -12.22
C PRO A 460 -19.54 9.66 -12.87
N GLY A 461 -20.18 10.81 -12.91
CA GLY A 461 -19.60 12.07 -13.33
C GLY A 461 -18.77 12.63 -12.19
N ALA A 462 -17.45 12.70 -12.40
CA ALA A 462 -16.61 13.59 -11.64
C ALA A 462 -16.81 15.00 -12.21
N ASP A 463 -17.01 16.00 -11.34
CA ASP A 463 -16.89 17.40 -11.71
C ASP A 463 -15.42 17.68 -12.05
N VAL A 464 -15.08 17.42 -13.31
CA VAL A 464 -13.87 17.91 -13.98
C VAL A 464 -14.37 18.70 -15.18
N GLN A 465 -14.45 20.02 -15.02
CA GLN A 465 -14.40 20.99 -16.10
C GLN A 465 -13.12 21.81 -15.89
N GLY A 466 -12.33 21.93 -16.96
CA GLY A 466 -11.16 22.79 -17.06
C GLY A 466 -9.86 22.08 -16.82
#